data_AF-A0A2C1K5C2-F1
#
_entry.id   AF-A0A2C1K5C2-F1
#
_cell.length_a   1.000
_cell.length_b   1.000
_cell.length_c   1.000
_cell.angle_alpha   90.00
_cell.angle_beta   90.00
_cell.angle_gamma   90.00
#
_symmetry.space_group_name_H-M   'P 1'
#
loop_
_entity.id
_entity.type
_entity.pdbx_description
1 polymer ?
#
loop_
_entity_poly.entity_id
_entity_poly.type
_entity_poly.pdbx_seq_one_letter_code
_entity_poly.pdbx_strand_id
1 'polypeptide(L)'
;MLLRKYMSLLGVGSAIIDLILPKETYKRGELINGYFHVKGGTIEQQLRRIDSDLVLIDSTTKTEKVIDTATILSTKLLRSEEASKISFTFKLPENIPVSSEHISYRFKTRLTFNEGVESKDQDIIQVIS
;
A
#
# COMPACT_ATOMS: atom_id res chain seq x y z
N MET A 1 11.97 21.20 17.27
CA MET A 1 10.74 21.69 16.61
C MET A 1 10.96 22.21 15.19
N LEU A 2 12.17 22.57 14.75
CA LEU A 2 12.50 22.71 13.31
C LEU A 2 13.30 21.52 12.79
N LEU A 3 14.30 21.04 13.56
CA LEU A 3 15.14 19.90 13.20
C LEU A 3 14.32 18.63 12.89
N ARG A 4 13.40 18.23 13.77
CA ARG A 4 12.49 17.08 13.54
C ARG A 4 11.65 17.25 12.28
N LYS A 5 11.18 18.47 11.97
CA LYS A 5 10.43 18.75 10.75
C LYS A 5 11.29 18.53 9.51
N TYR A 6 12.49 19.10 9.45
CA TYR A 6 13.41 18.87 8.33
C TYR A 6 13.82 17.40 8.19
N MET A 7 14.09 16.71 9.30
CA MET A 7 14.44 15.29 9.29
C MET A 7 13.30 14.42 8.77
N SER A 8 12.06 14.68 9.18
CA SER A 8 10.88 13.97 8.67
C SER A 8 10.61 14.27 7.20
N LEU A 9 10.84 15.51 6.74
CA LEU A 9 10.79 15.83 5.31
C LEU A 9 11.85 15.07 4.49
N LEU A 10 12.91 14.58 5.13
CA LEU A 10 13.94 13.71 4.53
C LEU A 10 13.67 12.21 4.75
N GLY A 11 12.52 11.84 5.33
CA GLY A 11 12.13 10.45 5.57
C GLY A 11 12.42 9.91 6.98
N VAL A 12 13.16 10.65 7.80
CA VAL A 12 13.55 10.17 9.14
C VAL A 12 12.39 10.36 10.11
N GLY A 13 11.83 9.24 10.59
CA GLY A 13 10.68 9.26 11.48
C GLY A 13 9.41 9.72 10.77
N SER A 14 9.26 9.40 9.48
CA SER A 14 8.03 9.62 8.71
C SER A 14 6.93 8.64 9.12
N ALA A 15 5.69 8.98 8.78
CA ALA A 15 4.58 8.05 8.92
C ALA A 15 4.84 6.73 8.17
N ILE A 16 4.36 5.63 8.75
CA ILE A 16 4.46 4.29 8.19
C ILE A 16 3.08 3.73 7.87
N ILE A 17 3.03 2.86 6.87
CA ILE A 17 1.83 2.14 6.43
C ILE A 17 2.14 0.64 6.34
N ASP A 18 1.13 -0.17 6.58
CA ASP A 18 1.14 -1.62 6.47
C ASP A 18 -0.25 -2.07 6.02
N LEU A 19 -0.37 -2.79 4.91
CA LEU A 19 -1.64 -3.32 4.42
C LEU A 19 -1.91 -4.70 5.05
N ILE A 20 -2.89 -4.72 5.96
CA ILE A 20 -3.30 -5.96 6.61
C ILE A 20 -4.41 -6.63 5.81
N LEU A 21 -4.09 -7.82 5.29
CA LEU A 21 -5.01 -8.71 4.60
C LEU A 21 -5.45 -9.86 5.52
N PRO A 22 -6.70 -10.35 5.41
CA PRO A 22 -7.21 -11.44 6.26
C PRO A 22 -6.59 -12.81 5.93
N LYS A 23 -6.04 -12.95 4.73
CA LYS A 23 -5.38 -14.17 4.22
C LYS A 23 -4.43 -13.80 3.08
N GLU A 24 -3.60 -14.75 2.67
CA GLU A 24 -2.62 -14.57 1.61
C GLU A 24 -3.11 -15.10 0.25
N THR A 25 -4.12 -15.98 0.24
CA THR A 25 -4.59 -16.66 -0.98
C THR A 25 -6.00 -16.24 -1.37
N TYR A 26 -6.18 -15.83 -2.63
CA TYR A 26 -7.43 -15.32 -3.18
C TYR A 26 -7.78 -15.95 -4.53
N LYS A 27 -9.07 -16.11 -4.80
CA LYS A 27 -9.57 -16.52 -6.11
C LYS A 27 -9.70 -15.31 -7.03
N ARG A 28 -9.56 -15.53 -8.34
CA ARG A 28 -9.96 -14.57 -9.37
C ARG A 28 -11.40 -14.06 -9.12
N GLY A 29 -11.64 -12.77 -9.30
CA GLY A 29 -12.95 -12.17 -9.04
C GLY A 29 -13.26 -11.93 -7.56
N GLU A 30 -12.47 -12.47 -6.63
CA GLU A 30 -12.73 -12.36 -5.20
C GLU A 30 -12.59 -10.91 -4.70
N LEU A 31 -13.49 -10.52 -3.79
CA LEU A 31 -13.42 -9.24 -3.11
C LEU A 31 -12.52 -9.36 -1.88
N ILE A 32 -11.36 -8.73 -1.95
CA ILE A 32 -10.40 -8.63 -0.86
C ILE A 32 -10.87 -7.52 0.08
N ASN A 33 -11.02 -7.85 1.37
CA ASN A 33 -11.41 -6.91 2.42
C ASN A 33 -10.33 -6.90 3.52
N GLY A 34 -9.54 -5.84 3.55
CA GLY A 34 -8.47 -5.62 4.51
C GLY A 34 -8.52 -4.22 5.09
N TYR A 35 -7.39 -3.77 5.64
CA TYR A 35 -7.23 -2.38 6.06
C TYR A 35 -5.77 -1.97 6.03
N PHE A 36 -5.53 -0.70 5.76
CA PHE A 36 -4.24 -0.08 6.01
C PHE A 36 -4.11 0.27 7.49
N HIS A 37 -3.08 -0.24 8.12
CA HIS A 37 -2.63 0.21 9.42
C HIS A 37 -1.63 1.36 9.21
N VAL A 38 -2.02 2.57 9.60
CA VAL A 38 -1.21 3.77 9.40
C VAL A 38 -0.80 4.31 10.75
N LYS A 39 0.51 4.50 10.94
CA LYS A 39 1.06 5.16 12.12
C LYS A 39 1.73 6.47 11.72
N GLY A 40 1.31 7.57 12.33
CA GLY A 40 1.91 8.89 12.13
C GLY A 40 3.37 8.92 12.58
N GLY A 41 4.16 9.80 11.95
CA GLY A 41 5.58 9.94 12.25
C GLY A 41 5.85 10.82 13.48
N THR A 42 7.08 11.33 13.53
CA THR A 42 7.58 12.21 14.61
C THR A 42 7.00 13.63 14.57
N ILE A 43 6.34 13.99 13.47
CA ILE A 43 5.57 15.23 13.30
C ILE A 43 4.22 14.89 12.65
N GLU A 44 3.27 15.83 12.73
CA GLU A 44 2.02 15.72 12.00
C GLU A 44 2.23 15.89 10.49
N GLN A 45 1.50 15.11 9.69
CA GLN A 45 1.57 15.12 8.24
C GLN A 45 0.17 15.08 7.62
N GLN A 46 -0.06 15.94 6.63
CA GLN A 46 -1.33 15.99 5.90
C GLN A 46 -1.34 14.91 4.82
N LEU A 47 -2.13 13.85 5.03
CA LEU A 47 -2.34 12.80 4.04
C LEU A 47 -3.21 13.32 2.90
N ARG A 48 -2.84 12.99 1.66
CA ARG A 48 -3.60 13.29 0.45
C ARG A 48 -4.19 12.06 -0.19
N ARG A 49 -3.41 11.00 -0.26
CA ARG A 49 -3.78 9.81 -1.01
C ARG A 49 -3.09 8.57 -0.50
N ILE A 50 -3.80 7.46 -0.56
CA ILE A 50 -3.26 6.11 -0.45
C ILE A 50 -3.47 5.45 -1.81
N ASP A 51 -2.41 5.00 -2.45
CA ASP A 51 -2.48 4.19 -3.66
C ASP A 51 -1.97 2.79 -3.33
N SER A 52 -2.72 1.77 -3.71
CA SER A 52 -2.31 0.37 -3.59
C SER A 52 -2.43 -0.29 -4.95
N ASP A 53 -1.28 -0.46 -5.61
CA ASP A 53 -1.19 -1.08 -6.92
C ASP A 53 -1.12 -2.59 -6.75
N LEU A 54 -2.02 -3.33 -7.39
CA LEU A 54 -1.81 -4.75 -7.62
C LEU A 54 -0.84 -4.91 -8.79
N VAL A 55 0.30 -5.52 -8.51
CA VAL A 55 1.38 -5.69 -9.46
C VAL A 55 1.62 -7.16 -9.73
N LEU A 56 1.66 -7.52 -11.01
CA LEU A 56 2.13 -8.81 -11.50
C LEU A 56 3.63 -8.70 -11.79
N ILE A 57 4.40 -9.66 -11.28
CA ILE A 57 5.82 -9.82 -11.60
C ILE A 57 6.01 -11.16 -12.28
N ASP A 58 6.59 -11.10 -13.47
CA ASP A 58 6.99 -12.25 -14.28
C ASP A 58 8.51 -12.38 -14.24
N SER A 59 8.99 -13.43 -13.55
CA SER A 59 10.43 -13.68 -13.41
C SER A 59 11.09 -14.19 -14.69
N THR A 60 10.33 -14.81 -15.60
CA THR A 60 10.84 -15.32 -16.87
C THR A 60 11.20 -14.16 -17.79
N THR A 61 10.30 -13.17 -17.88
CA THR A 61 10.52 -11.97 -18.70
C THR A 61 11.21 -10.82 -17.95
N LYS A 62 11.41 -10.98 -16.63
CA LYS A 62 11.93 -9.94 -15.72
C LYS A 62 11.13 -8.64 -15.80
N THR A 63 9.81 -8.77 -15.95
CA THR A 63 8.93 -7.62 -16.09
C THR A 63 8.02 -7.46 -14.89
N GLU A 64 7.63 -6.20 -14.67
CA GLU A 64 6.66 -5.81 -13.67
C GLU A 64 5.53 -5.06 -14.36
N LYS A 65 4.28 -5.45 -14.09
CA LYS A 65 3.10 -4.84 -14.70
C LYS A 65 2.06 -4.52 -13.62
N VAL A 66 1.63 -3.26 -13.57
CA VAL A 66 0.46 -2.87 -12.78
C VAL A 66 -0.79 -3.45 -13.44
N ILE A 67 -1.54 -4.23 -12.68
CA ILE A 67 -2.78 -4.87 -13.11
C ILE A 67 -3.96 -3.93 -12.87
N ASP A 68 -4.04 -3.36 -11.67
CA ASP A 68 -5.08 -2.41 -11.28
C ASP A 68 -4.60 -1.66 -10.02
N THR A 69 -5.24 -0.53 -9.71
CA THR A 69 -4.87 0.36 -8.60
C THR A 69 -6.11 0.72 -7.79
N ALA A 70 -6.06 0.47 -6.48
CA ALA A 70 -7.00 1.07 -5.55
C ALA A 70 -6.45 2.39 -5.02
N THR A 71 -7.22 3.46 -5.22
CA THR A 71 -6.87 4.81 -4.76
C THR A 71 -7.89 5.30 -3.73
N ILE A 72 -7.40 5.71 -2.57
CA ILE A 72 -8.19 6.38 -1.53
C ILE A 72 -7.70 7.82 -1.40
N LEU A 73 -8.53 8.77 -1.80
CA LEU A 73 -8.29 10.20 -1.53
C LEU A 73 -8.62 10.50 -0.07
N SER A 74 -7.78 11.30 0.57
CA SER A 74 -7.92 11.65 1.97
C SER A 74 -7.50 13.09 2.23
N THR A 75 -8.12 13.71 3.22
CA THR A 75 -7.70 14.99 3.81
C THR A 75 -7.39 14.81 5.29
N LYS A 76 -7.12 13.57 5.72
CA LYS A 76 -6.81 13.25 7.11
C LYS A 76 -5.46 13.86 7.51
N LEU A 77 -5.44 14.57 8.63
CA LEU A 77 -4.21 14.93 9.32
C LEU A 77 -3.75 13.74 10.17
N LEU A 78 -2.61 13.15 9.85
CA LEU A 78 -1.99 12.13 10.70
C LEU A 78 -1.25 12.85 11.82
N ARG A 79 -1.68 12.67 13.07
CA ARG A 79 -0.98 13.25 14.22
C ARG A 79 0.27 12.42 14.53
N SER A 80 1.21 13.05 15.24
CA SER A 80 2.46 12.37 15.60
C SER A 80 2.20 11.10 16.41
N GLU A 81 2.82 10.01 15.98
CA GLU A 81 2.73 8.66 16.57
C GLU A 81 1.31 8.06 16.66
N GLU A 82 0.28 8.72 16.12
CA GLU A 82 -1.10 8.23 16.13
C GLU A 82 -1.24 7.02 15.20
N ALA A 83 -1.78 5.93 15.74
CA ALA A 83 -2.15 4.75 14.95
C ALA A 83 -3.62 4.82 14.54
N SER A 84 -3.91 4.49 13.28
CA SER A 84 -5.28 4.43 12.78
C SER A 84 -5.44 3.35 11.71
N LYS A 85 -6.68 2.90 11.53
CA LYS A 85 -7.04 1.94 10.47
C LYS A 85 -7.86 2.65 9.40
N ILE A 86 -7.55 2.35 8.15
CA ILE A 86 -8.29 2.84 6.98
C ILE A 86 -8.72 1.62 6.16
N SER A 87 -10.02 1.43 5.98
CA SER A 87 -10.55 0.26 5.27
C SER A 87 -10.01 0.16 3.85
N PHE A 88 -9.69 -1.06 3.44
CA PHE A 88 -9.22 -1.37 2.10
C PHE A 88 -10.14 -2.44 1.50
N THR A 89 -10.63 -2.17 0.29
CA THR A 89 -11.40 -3.13 -0.49
C THR A 89 -10.89 -3.14 -1.91
N PHE A 90 -10.65 -4.33 -2.46
CA PHE A 90 -10.14 -4.50 -3.81
C PHE A 90 -10.79 -5.72 -4.46
N LYS A 91 -11.40 -5.54 -5.64
CA LYS A 91 -11.95 -6.67 -6.40
C LYS A 91 -10.87 -7.20 -7.33
N LEU A 92 -10.41 -8.43 -7.08
CA LEU A 92 -9.38 -9.03 -7.92
C LEU A 92 -9.95 -9.25 -9.34
N PRO A 93 -9.26 -8.83 -10.41
CA PRO A 93 -9.76 -9.04 -11.76
C PRO A 93 -9.93 -10.54 -12.08
N GLU A 94 -10.94 -10.87 -12.88
CA GLU A 94 -11.22 -12.27 -13.26
C GLU A 94 -10.23 -12.80 -14.31
N ASN A 95 -9.74 -11.90 -15.18
CA ASN A 95 -8.94 -12.24 -16.35
C ASN A 95 -7.42 -12.04 -16.13
N ILE A 96 -6.89 -12.51 -15.00
CA ILE A 96 -5.45 -12.45 -14.69
C ILE A 96 -4.87 -13.85 -14.54
N PRO A 97 -3.59 -14.10 -14.88
CA PRO A 97 -2.95 -15.40 -14.64
C PRO A 97 -3.04 -15.85 -13.17
N VAL A 98 -3.11 -17.15 -12.92
CA VAL A 98 -2.90 -17.65 -11.55
C VAL A 98 -1.43 -17.51 -11.19
N SER A 99 -1.14 -17.37 -9.90
CA SER A 99 0.23 -17.43 -9.41
C SER A 99 0.87 -18.78 -9.75
N SER A 100 2.16 -18.75 -10.04
CA SER A 100 2.98 -19.92 -10.38
C SER A 100 4.42 -19.70 -9.90
N GLU A 101 5.33 -20.60 -10.26
CA GLU A 101 6.77 -20.41 -10.00
C GLU A 101 7.31 -19.10 -10.62
N HIS A 102 6.73 -18.67 -11.74
CA HIS A 102 7.23 -17.51 -12.49
C HIS A 102 6.34 -16.27 -12.39
N ILE A 103 5.08 -16.43 -11.96
CA ILE A 103 4.12 -15.35 -11.83
C ILE A 103 3.82 -15.14 -10.35
N SER A 104 4.14 -13.95 -9.84
CA SER A 104 3.81 -13.54 -8.48
C SER A 104 3.01 -12.23 -8.48
N TYR A 105 2.16 -12.08 -7.47
CA TYR A 105 1.40 -10.86 -7.26
C TYR A 105 1.80 -10.20 -5.96
N ARG A 106 1.87 -8.87 -5.98
CA ARG A 106 2.02 -8.09 -4.76
C ARG A 106 1.22 -6.81 -4.83
N PHE A 107 0.70 -6.39 -3.69
CA PHE A 107 0.28 -5.01 -3.51
C PHE A 107 1.51 -4.15 -3.25
N LYS A 108 1.56 -2.99 -3.90
CA LYS A 108 2.54 -1.94 -3.62
C LYS A 108 1.79 -0.71 -3.15
N THR A 109 1.81 -0.50 -1.84
CA THR A 109 1.09 0.59 -1.19
C THR A 109 1.98 1.81 -1.06
N ARG A 110 1.41 3.00 -1.29
CA ARG A 110 2.08 4.29 -1.13
C ARG A 110 1.18 5.28 -0.41
N LEU A 111 1.73 5.96 0.59
CA LEU A 111 1.14 7.17 1.18
C LEU A 111 1.75 8.42 0.53
N THR A 112 0.90 9.27 -0.03
CA THR A 112 1.28 10.59 -0.54
C THR A 112 0.80 11.67 0.40
N PHE A 113 1.72 12.56 0.78
CA PHE A 113 1.49 13.69 1.67
C PHE A 113 1.58 15.02 0.90
N ASN A 114 1.14 16.13 1.52
CA ASN A 114 1.40 17.47 0.98
C ASN A 114 2.89 17.77 0.86
N GLU A 115 3.62 17.40 1.90
CA GLU A 115 5.03 17.69 2.08
C GLU A 115 5.70 16.46 2.71
N GLY A 116 6.96 16.25 2.36
CA GLY A 116 7.78 15.16 2.87
C GLY A 116 7.79 13.93 1.98
N VAL A 117 8.50 12.90 2.44
CA VAL A 117 8.74 11.66 1.68
C VAL A 117 7.53 10.74 1.76
N GLU A 118 7.23 10.06 0.65
CA GLU A 118 6.21 9.01 0.59
C GLU A 118 6.56 7.85 1.52
N SER A 119 5.53 7.29 2.16
CA SER A 119 5.66 6.00 2.85
C SER A 119 5.28 4.87 1.91
N LYS A 120 5.95 3.72 1.98
CA LYS A 120 5.75 2.61 1.05
C LYS A 120 5.69 1.28 1.79
N ASP A 121 4.92 0.37 1.22
CA ASP A 121 4.69 -0.97 1.76
C ASP A 121 4.45 -1.99 0.64
N GLN A 122 4.72 -3.26 0.88
CA GLN A 122 4.56 -4.34 -0.09
C GLN A 122 4.07 -5.65 0.54
N ASP A 123 2.96 -6.18 0.01
CA ASP A 123 2.35 -7.43 0.47
C ASP A 123 2.22 -8.40 -0.68
N ILE A 124 2.68 -9.63 -0.46
CA ILE A 124 2.56 -10.70 -1.46
C ILE A 124 1.21 -11.39 -1.29
N ILE A 125 0.55 -11.70 -2.41
CA ILE A 125 -0.64 -12.54 -2.42
C ILE A 125 -0.49 -13.68 -3.44
N GLN A 126 -1.19 -14.77 -3.18
CA GLN A 126 -1.33 -15.90 -4.08
C GLN A 126 -2.70 -15.83 -4.77
N VAL A 127 -2.69 -15.81 -6.10
CA VAL A 127 -3.91 -15.86 -6.91
C VAL A 127 -4.13 -17.27 -7.41
N ILE A 128 -5.30 -17.84 -7.12
CA ILE A 128 -5.72 -19.17 -7.56
C ILE A 128 -6.97 -19.06 -8.46
N SER A 129 -7.27 -20.16 -9.14
CA SER A 129 -8.47 -20.32 -9.98
C SER A 129 -9.76 -20.29 -9.17
#